data_AF-A0A3C2E5M3-F1
#
_entry.id   AF-A0A3C2E5M3-F1
#
_cell.length_a   1.000
_cell.length_b   1.000
_cell.length_c   1.000
_cell.angle_alpha   90.00
_cell.angle_beta   90.00
_cell.angle_gamma   90.00
#
_symmetry.space_group_name_H-M   'P 1'
#
loop_
_entity.id
_entity.type
_entity.pdbx_description
1 polymer ?
#
loop_
_entity_poly.entity_id
_entity_poly.type
_entity_poly.pdbx_seq_one_letter_code
_entity_poly.pdbx_strand_id
1 'polypeptide(L)'
;TCRVPQSALIGQAGSGFKYAMATLDVFRSTVAAAALGFARRAMDEARHRANTRSLFGGTLADLQIVQAQIAEMALDIDASALLIYRAAWAKDGGAPRVTREAAMAKLHATETAQATIDKTVQIFGGLGVTV
;
A
#
# COMPACT_ATOMS: atom_id res chain seq x y z
N THR A 1 2.13 2.88 38.87
CA THR A 1 1.06 3.65 38.20
C THR A 1 1.64 4.97 37.75
N CYS A 2 1.32 5.43 36.53
CA CYS A 2 1.79 6.72 36.03
C CYS A 2 0.77 7.81 36.41
N ARG A 3 1.22 8.91 37.05
CA ARG A 3 0.39 10.07 37.36
C ARG A 3 0.56 11.12 36.26
N VAL A 4 -0.53 11.59 35.68
CA VAL A 4 -0.51 12.55 34.56
C VAL A 4 -1.15 13.87 35.01
N PRO A 5 -0.51 15.03 34.79
CA PRO A 5 -1.08 16.33 35.18
C PRO A 5 -2.26 16.71 34.28
N GLN A 6 -3.19 17.50 34.81
CA GLN A 6 -4.36 17.97 34.05
C GLN A 6 -3.97 18.84 32.84
N SER A 7 -2.82 19.51 32.90
CA SER A 7 -2.26 20.28 31.77
C SER A 7 -1.88 19.43 30.55
N ALA A 8 -1.78 18.11 30.69
CA ALA A 8 -1.52 17.19 29.58
C ALA A 8 -2.80 16.74 28.86
N LEU A 9 -3.99 17.17 29.31
CA LEU A 9 -5.25 16.85 28.65
C LEU A 9 -5.30 17.53 27.27
N ILE A 10 -5.40 16.72 26.21
CA ILE A 10 -5.60 17.22 24.85
C ILE A 10 -7.11 17.38 24.61
N GLY A 11 -7.55 18.63 24.40
CA GLY A 11 -8.95 18.95 24.15
C GLY A 11 -9.84 18.74 25.37
N GLN A 12 -11.07 18.25 25.17
CA GLN A 12 -12.05 18.05 26.23
C GLN A 12 -12.07 16.63 26.79
N ALA A 13 -12.27 16.49 28.10
CA ALA A 13 -12.46 15.20 28.75
C ALA A 13 -13.64 14.43 28.11
N GLY A 14 -13.46 13.12 27.91
CA GLY A 14 -14.44 12.27 27.24
C GLY A 14 -14.46 12.35 25.70
N SER A 15 -13.78 13.32 25.09
CA SER A 15 -13.77 13.50 23.62
C SER A 15 -12.65 12.75 22.89
N GLY A 16 -11.85 11.94 23.59
CA GLY A 16 -10.65 11.28 23.06
C GLY A 16 -10.92 10.42 21.81
N PHE A 17 -12.02 9.67 21.77
CA PHE A 17 -12.38 8.85 20.61
C PHE A 17 -12.61 9.69 19.34
N LYS A 18 -13.29 10.83 19.47
CA LYS A 18 -13.55 11.74 18.34
C LYS A 18 -12.26 12.31 17.77
N TYR A 19 -11.34 12.75 18.65
CA TYR A 19 -10.04 13.25 18.22
C TYR A 19 -9.19 12.15 17.58
N ALA A 20 -9.17 10.95 18.16
CA ALA A 20 -8.47 9.81 17.59
C ALA A 20 -8.98 9.47 16.17
N MET A 21 -10.30 9.44 15.97
CA MET A 21 -10.88 9.15 14.64
C MET A 21 -10.56 10.26 13.62
N ALA A 22 -10.64 11.53 14.00
CA ALA A 22 -10.29 12.64 13.11
C ALA A 22 -8.82 12.57 12.67
N THR A 23 -7.93 12.22 13.59
CA THR A 23 -6.51 12.02 13.32
C THR A 23 -6.26 10.82 12.40
N LEU A 24 -6.92 9.68 12.67
CA LEU A 24 -6.80 8.49 11.83
C LEU A 24 -7.33 8.68 10.41
N ASP A 25 -8.36 9.51 10.21
CA ASP A 25 -8.88 9.81 8.88
C ASP A 25 -7.79 10.41 7.96
N VAL A 26 -6.88 11.20 8.51
CA VAL A 26 -5.75 11.77 7.76
C VAL A 26 -4.63 10.74 7.59
N PHE A 27 -4.28 10.01 8.66
CA PHE A 27 -3.17 9.06 8.63
C PHE A 27 -3.43 7.83 7.73
N ARG A 28 -4.68 7.44 7.49
CA ARG A 28 -4.98 6.30 6.60
C ARG A 28 -4.40 6.48 5.19
N SER A 29 -4.46 7.70 4.64
CA SER A 29 -3.91 7.99 3.31
C SER A 29 -2.38 7.90 3.29
N THR A 30 -1.70 8.23 4.39
CA THR A 30 -0.23 8.15 4.43
C THR A 30 0.25 6.70 4.54
N VAL A 31 -0.46 5.85 5.28
CA VAL A 31 -0.21 4.39 5.31
C VAL A 31 -0.45 3.77 3.93
N ALA A 32 -1.51 4.18 3.24
CA ALA A 32 -1.79 3.75 1.88
C ALA A 32 -0.64 4.13 0.91
N ALA A 33 -0.15 5.37 1.01
CA ALA A 33 0.99 5.84 0.21
C ALA A 33 2.28 5.06 0.47
N ALA A 34 2.56 4.70 1.73
CA ALA A 34 3.69 3.84 2.08
C ALA A 34 3.56 2.44 1.44
N ALA A 35 2.37 1.83 1.53
CA ALA A 35 2.09 0.54 0.92
C ALA A 35 2.25 0.55 -0.62
N LEU A 36 1.82 1.63 -1.28
CA LEU A 36 2.07 1.83 -2.71
C LEU A 36 3.56 1.82 -3.05
N GLY A 37 4.40 2.43 -2.21
CA GLY A 37 5.85 2.39 -2.35
C GLY A 37 6.41 0.96 -2.30
N PHE A 38 5.94 0.15 -1.34
CA PHE A 38 6.33 -1.26 -1.25
C PHE A 38 5.91 -2.06 -2.50
N ALA A 39 4.67 -1.88 -2.96
CA ALA A 39 4.16 -2.56 -4.15
C ALA A 39 4.97 -2.19 -5.40
N ARG A 40 5.26 -0.90 -5.61
CA ARG A 40 6.09 -0.45 -6.74
C ARG A 40 7.49 -1.03 -6.70
N ARG A 41 8.14 -1.04 -5.53
CA ARG A 41 9.47 -1.64 -5.40
C ARG A 41 9.44 -3.14 -5.70
N ALA A 42 8.46 -3.88 -5.16
CA ALA A 42 8.31 -5.31 -5.44
C ALA A 42 8.09 -5.57 -6.94
N MET A 43 7.25 -4.77 -7.60
CA MET A 43 7.03 -4.85 -9.05
C MET A 43 8.31 -4.62 -9.86
N ASP A 44 9.14 -3.64 -9.47
CA ASP A 44 10.42 -3.39 -10.15
C ASP A 44 11.37 -4.59 -10.02
N GLU A 45 11.47 -5.19 -8.82
CA GLU A 45 12.24 -6.41 -8.60
C GLU A 45 11.69 -7.60 -9.41
N ALA A 46 10.37 -7.79 -9.42
CA ALA A 46 9.70 -8.83 -10.19
C ALA A 46 9.99 -8.71 -11.68
N ARG A 47 9.88 -7.50 -12.24
CA ARG A 47 10.20 -7.22 -13.65
C ARG A 47 11.67 -7.50 -13.95
N HIS A 48 12.59 -7.04 -13.09
CA HIS A 48 14.01 -7.30 -13.27
C HIS A 48 14.29 -8.81 -13.30
N ARG A 49 13.77 -9.55 -12.31
CA ARG A 49 13.92 -11.00 -12.24
C ARG A 49 13.31 -11.73 -13.44
N ALA A 50 12.11 -11.32 -13.85
CA ALA A 50 11.42 -11.94 -14.97
C ALA A 50 12.23 -11.83 -16.28
N ASN A 51 12.85 -10.68 -16.53
CA ASN A 51 13.64 -10.44 -17.74
C ASN A 51 15.05 -11.04 -17.70
N THR A 52 15.61 -11.31 -16.51
CA THR A 52 17.00 -11.79 -16.37
C THR A 52 17.10 -13.29 -16.11
N ARG A 53 16.04 -13.92 -15.62
CA ARG A 53 16.05 -15.36 -15.33
C ARG A 53 15.77 -16.18 -16.58
N SER A 54 16.81 -16.81 -17.12
CA SER A 54 16.67 -17.77 -18.23
C SER A 54 16.17 -19.14 -17.78
N LEU A 55 15.25 -19.72 -18.55
CA LEU A 55 14.71 -21.07 -18.43
C LEU A 55 14.00 -21.47 -19.73
N PHE A 56 13.95 -22.77 -20.03
CA PHE A 56 13.23 -23.33 -21.20
C PHE A 56 13.57 -22.68 -22.55
N GLY A 57 14.81 -22.19 -22.72
CA GLY A 57 15.25 -21.54 -23.96
C GLY A 57 14.85 -20.07 -24.10
N GLY A 58 14.21 -19.47 -23.09
CA GLY A 58 13.87 -18.05 -23.01
C GLY A 58 14.09 -17.50 -21.60
N THR A 59 13.35 -16.45 -21.25
CA THR A 59 13.30 -15.82 -19.93
C THR A 59 11.96 -16.10 -19.23
N LEU A 60 11.87 -15.82 -17.93
CA LEU A 60 10.60 -15.90 -17.20
C LEU A 60 9.54 -14.97 -17.81
N ALA A 61 9.96 -13.82 -18.35
CA ALA A 61 9.06 -12.86 -19.00
C ALA A 61 8.39 -13.42 -20.27
N ASP A 62 8.92 -14.49 -20.88
CA ASP A 62 8.32 -15.13 -22.04
C ASP A 62 7.16 -16.07 -21.69
N LEU A 63 7.01 -16.42 -20.40
CA LEU A 63 5.93 -17.28 -19.93
C LEU A 63 4.65 -16.45 -19.74
N GLN A 64 3.57 -16.83 -20.41
CA GLN A 64 2.27 -16.13 -20.34
C GLN A 64 1.76 -15.97 -18.89
N ILE A 65 1.98 -16.96 -18.02
CA ILE A 65 1.57 -16.88 -16.61
C ILE A 65 2.30 -15.76 -15.85
N VAL A 66 3.59 -15.53 -16.15
CA VAL A 66 4.37 -14.45 -15.53
C VAL A 66 3.91 -13.10 -16.08
N GLN A 67 3.65 -13.02 -17.38
CA GLN A 67 3.10 -11.81 -18.01
C GLN A 67 1.75 -11.41 -17.39
N ALA A 68 0.85 -12.38 -17.19
CA ALA A 68 -0.45 -12.16 -16.55
C ALA A 68 -0.29 -11.65 -15.11
N GLN A 69 0.59 -12.27 -14.31
CA GLN A 69 0.87 -11.82 -12.95
C GLN A 69 1.40 -10.37 -12.92
N ILE A 70 2.36 -10.05 -13.80
CA ILE A 70 2.91 -8.69 -13.92
C ILE A 70 1.83 -7.69 -14.36
N ALA A 71 0.97 -8.06 -15.30
CA ALA A 71 -0.13 -7.20 -15.76
C ALA A 71 -1.14 -6.91 -14.63
N GLU A 72 -1.53 -7.92 -13.85
CA GLU A 72 -2.39 -7.75 -12.67
C GLU A 72 -1.75 -6.83 -11.63
N MET A 73 -0.49 -7.07 -11.28
CA MET A 73 0.24 -6.22 -10.32
C MET A 73 0.29 -4.76 -10.80
N ALA A 74 0.56 -4.53 -12.09
CA ALA A 74 0.59 -3.19 -12.66
C ALA A 74 -0.77 -2.47 -12.54
N LEU A 75 -1.86 -3.17 -12.87
CA LEU A 75 -3.22 -2.64 -12.78
C LEU A 75 -3.57 -2.26 -11.33
N ASP A 76 -3.33 -3.16 -10.38
CA ASP A 76 -3.69 -2.96 -8.98
C ASP A 76 -2.87 -1.84 -8.33
N ILE A 77 -1.58 -1.71 -8.70
CA ILE A 77 -0.71 -0.62 -8.26
C ILE A 77 -1.23 0.73 -8.77
N ASP A 78 -1.64 0.80 -10.03
CA ASP A 78 -2.17 2.04 -10.61
C ASP A 78 -3.52 2.42 -9.98
N ALA A 79 -4.42 1.45 -9.82
CA ALA A 79 -5.67 1.64 -9.09
C ALA A 79 -5.44 2.14 -7.66
N SER A 80 -4.48 1.55 -6.94
CA SER A 80 -4.09 1.99 -5.60
C SER A 80 -3.61 3.44 -5.60
N ALA A 81 -2.75 3.82 -6.54
CA ALA A 81 -2.25 5.18 -6.67
C ALA A 81 -3.40 6.18 -6.88
N LEU A 82 -4.34 5.88 -7.78
CA LEU A 82 -5.49 6.74 -8.04
C LEU A 82 -6.39 6.92 -6.81
N LEU A 83 -6.64 5.85 -6.05
CA LEU A 83 -7.41 5.93 -4.80
C LEU A 83 -6.72 6.82 -3.75
N ILE A 84 -5.41 6.68 -3.61
CA ILE A 84 -4.59 7.48 -2.69
C ILE A 84 -4.63 8.95 -3.07
N TYR A 85 -4.34 9.27 -4.34
CA TYR A 85 -4.35 10.65 -4.82
C TYR A 85 -5.73 11.29 -4.73
N ARG A 86 -6.81 10.53 -4.98
CA ARG A 86 -8.17 11.03 -4.78
C ARG A 86 -8.44 11.40 -3.32
N ALA A 87 -8.01 10.57 -2.36
CA ALA A 87 -8.19 10.84 -0.94
C ALA A 87 -7.36 12.05 -0.48
N ALA A 88 -6.11 12.16 -0.93
CA ALA A 88 -5.23 13.30 -0.66
C ALA A 88 -5.80 14.59 -1.26
N TRP A 89 -6.18 14.57 -2.54
CA TRP A 89 -6.76 15.71 -3.22
C TRP A 89 -8.04 16.22 -2.56
N ALA A 90 -8.95 15.31 -2.17
CA ALA A 90 -10.15 15.70 -1.45
C ALA A 90 -9.82 16.44 -0.14
N LYS A 91 -8.81 15.94 0.60
CA LYS A 91 -8.38 16.56 1.86
C LYS A 91 -7.76 17.94 1.63
N ASP A 92 -6.85 18.05 0.67
CA ASP A 92 -6.13 19.29 0.35
C ASP A 92 -7.05 20.34 -0.28
N GLY A 93 -8.08 19.90 -1.02
CA GLY A 93 -9.16 20.74 -1.55
C GLY A 93 -10.15 21.23 -0.49
N GLY A 94 -9.91 20.97 0.80
CA GLY A 94 -10.71 21.48 1.90
C GLY A 94 -11.97 20.68 2.21
N ALA A 95 -12.09 19.43 1.74
CA ALA A 95 -13.24 18.60 2.08
C ALA A 95 -13.37 18.46 3.61
N PRO A 96 -14.59 18.62 4.17
CA PRO A 96 -14.80 18.56 5.61
C PRO A 96 -14.53 17.16 6.19
N ARG A 97 -14.62 16.10 5.35
CA ARG A 97 -14.41 14.71 5.72
C ARG A 97 -13.88 13.91 4.55
N VAL A 98 -12.93 13.01 4.82
CA VAL A 98 -12.32 12.10 3.82
C VAL A 98 -12.28 10.63 4.28
N THR A 99 -13.05 10.28 5.32
CA THR A 99 -13.02 8.94 5.94
C THR A 99 -13.20 7.82 4.92
N ARG A 100 -14.14 7.97 3.98
CA ARG A 100 -14.49 6.93 3.01
C ARG A 100 -13.35 6.73 2.01
N GLU A 101 -12.88 7.82 1.43
CA GLU A 101 -11.80 7.85 0.44
C GLU A 101 -10.50 7.31 1.04
N ALA A 102 -10.13 7.78 2.23
CA ALA A 102 -8.93 7.33 2.93
C ALA A 102 -9.02 5.86 3.35
N ALA A 103 -10.20 5.38 3.77
CA ALA A 103 -10.41 3.97 4.11
C ALA A 103 -10.27 3.06 2.88
N MET A 104 -10.88 3.43 1.75
CA MET A 104 -10.75 2.69 0.48
C MET A 104 -9.29 2.66 0.01
N ALA A 105 -8.61 3.81 0.05
CA ALA A 105 -7.21 3.92 -0.33
C ALA A 105 -6.33 3.01 0.53
N LYS A 106 -6.48 3.07 1.87
CA LYS A 106 -5.73 2.20 2.78
C LYS A 106 -6.00 0.74 2.49
N LEU A 107 -7.27 0.32 2.42
CA LEU A 107 -7.63 -1.08 2.25
C LEU A 107 -6.99 -1.63 0.98
N HIS A 108 -7.29 -1.00 -0.16
CA HIS A 108 -6.82 -1.47 -1.45
C HIS A 108 -5.30 -1.46 -1.54
N ALA A 109 -4.64 -0.36 -1.17
CA ALA A 109 -3.19 -0.26 -1.30
C ALA A 109 -2.44 -1.27 -0.41
N THR A 110 -2.92 -1.56 0.80
CA THR A 110 -2.27 -2.55 1.66
C THR A 110 -2.45 -3.99 1.15
N GLU A 111 -3.64 -4.33 0.65
CA GLU A 111 -3.88 -5.67 0.06
C GLU A 111 -3.09 -5.84 -1.25
N THR A 112 -3.08 -4.81 -2.11
CA THR A 112 -2.28 -4.79 -3.34
C THR A 112 -0.79 -4.97 -3.03
N ALA A 113 -0.27 -4.28 -2.02
CA ALA A 113 1.14 -4.42 -1.64
C ALA A 113 1.47 -5.86 -1.23
N GLN A 114 0.64 -6.47 -0.37
CA GLN A 114 0.83 -7.85 0.04
C GLN A 114 0.78 -8.81 -1.16
N ALA A 115 -0.27 -8.73 -1.98
CA ALA A 115 -0.42 -9.61 -3.14
C ALA A 115 0.71 -9.44 -4.17
N THR A 116 1.18 -8.21 -4.39
CA THR A 116 2.31 -7.91 -5.28
C THR A 116 3.60 -8.52 -4.75
N ILE A 117 3.87 -8.39 -3.44
CA ILE A 117 5.05 -8.97 -2.80
C ILE A 117 5.00 -10.49 -2.87
N ASP A 118 3.85 -11.11 -2.59
CA ASP A 118 3.69 -12.57 -2.66
C ASP A 118 3.94 -13.11 -4.08
N LYS A 119 3.37 -12.46 -5.11
CA LYS A 119 3.66 -12.80 -6.52
C LYS A 119 5.13 -12.59 -6.87
N THR A 120 5.75 -11.53 -6.35
CA THR A 120 7.19 -11.25 -6.55
C THR A 120 8.05 -12.36 -5.95
N VAL A 121 7.79 -12.78 -4.71
CA VAL A 121 8.47 -13.92 -4.07
C VAL A 121 8.35 -15.17 -4.94
N GLN A 122 7.17 -15.45 -5.49
CA GLN A 122 6.96 -16.59 -6.38
C GLN A 122 7.76 -16.48 -7.69
N ILE A 123 7.87 -15.29 -8.29
CA ILE A 123 8.70 -15.04 -9.48
C ILE A 123 10.19 -15.27 -9.19
N PHE A 124 10.64 -14.97 -7.96
CA PHE A 124 12.00 -15.27 -7.53
C PHE A 124 12.24 -16.77 -7.26
N GLY A 125 11.18 -17.54 -7.01
CA GLY A 125 11.26 -18.96 -6.65
C GLY A 125 11.96 -19.16 -5.31
N GLY A 126 12.86 -20.14 -5.20
CA GLY A 126 13.59 -20.40 -3.94
C GLY A 126 14.40 -19.22 -3.41
N LEU A 127 14.87 -18.32 -4.30
CA LEU A 127 15.57 -17.10 -3.89
C LEU A 127 14.65 -16.11 -3.14
N GLY A 128 13.34 -16.17 -3.38
CA GLY A 128 12.36 -15.27 -2.75
C GLY A 128 12.15 -15.50 -1.26
N VAL A 129 12.65 -16.62 -0.71
CA VAL A 129 12.52 -17.01 0.70
C VAL A 129 13.86 -17.24 1.38
N THR A 130 14.95 -16.82 0.73
CA THR A 130 16.30 -16.94 1.31
C THR A 130 16.54 -15.77 2.27
N VAL A 131 17.11 -16.06 3.44
CA VAL A 131 17.47 -15.10 4.50
C VAL A 131 18.97 -14.82 4.48
#